data_AF-A0A965PEP1-F1
#
_entry.id   AF-A0A965PEP1-F1
#
_cell.length_a   1.000
_cell.length_b   1.000
_cell.length_c   1.000
_cell.angle_alpha   90.00
_cell.angle_beta   90.00
_cell.angle_gamma   90.00
#
_symmetry.space_group_name_H-M   'P 1'
#
loop_
_entity.id
_entity.type
_entity.pdbx_description
1 polymer ?
#
loop_
_entity_poly.entity_id
_entity_poly.type
_entity_poly.pdbx_seq_one_letter_code
_entity_poly.pdbx_strand_id
1 'polypeptide(L)'
;MKLTTVINKLNKTRDKAIELVGKTIALAADAGRIITNAKTEGKDVQELCREAGITEEVARRYEKVAATQKPIINGDTDPSLMRQTYLRIGMLPDPITVSKPSEPKHFLFPIMKARQWLAARGAKFISQDKTLREQFLAEAEPIVRTYEDLKHVDGKESIA
;
A
#
# COMPACT_ATOMS: atom_id res chain seq x y z
N MET A 1 10.29 -8.03 -42.31
CA MET A 1 9.41 -8.70 -41.31
C MET A 1 8.03 -8.03 -41.37
N LYS A 2 6.93 -8.77 -41.54
CA LYS A 2 5.58 -8.17 -41.64
C LYS A 2 5.02 -7.93 -40.23
N LEU A 3 4.32 -6.80 -40.03
CA LEU A 3 3.67 -6.45 -38.75
C LEU A 3 2.77 -7.57 -38.23
N THR A 4 2.00 -8.20 -39.12
CA THR A 4 1.12 -9.34 -38.80
C THR A 4 1.89 -10.50 -38.15
N THR A 5 3.08 -10.83 -38.63
CA THR A 5 3.94 -11.86 -38.03
C THR A 5 4.40 -11.47 -36.62
N VAL A 6 4.71 -10.19 -36.39
CA VAL A 6 5.13 -9.68 -35.07
C VAL A 6 3.97 -9.71 -34.09
N ILE A 7 2.78 -9.25 -34.50
CA ILE A 7 1.57 -9.26 -33.68
C ILE A 7 1.17 -10.69 -33.29
N ASN A 8 1.26 -11.64 -34.23
CA ASN A 8 0.98 -13.05 -33.92
C ASN A 8 1.96 -13.63 -32.90
N LYS A 9 3.26 -13.29 -33.02
CA LYS A 9 4.27 -13.68 -32.02
C LYS A 9 3.99 -13.03 -30.67
N LEU A 10 3.65 -11.74 -30.65
CA LEU A 10 3.31 -11.00 -29.44
C LEU A 10 2.12 -11.64 -28.70
N ASN A 11 1.03 -11.92 -29.41
CA ASN A 11 -0.16 -12.55 -28.83
C ASN A 11 0.16 -13.94 -28.26
N LYS A 12 0.89 -14.77 -29.01
CA LYS A 12 1.31 -16.10 -28.53
C LYS A 12 2.17 -16.02 -27.26
N THR A 13 3.11 -15.06 -27.22
CA THR A 13 3.96 -14.83 -26.04
C THR A 13 3.13 -14.32 -24.85
N ARG A 14 2.20 -13.39 -25.09
CA ARG A 14 1.29 -12.85 -24.06
C ARG A 14 0.45 -13.96 -23.45
N ASP A 15 -0.20 -14.80 -24.27
CA ASP A 15 -1.10 -15.83 -23.78
C ASP A 15 -0.33 -16.89 -22.96
N LYS A 16 0.89 -17.26 -23.41
CA LYS A 16 1.79 -18.12 -22.65
C LYS A 16 2.24 -17.47 -21.32
N ALA A 17 2.51 -16.17 -21.32
CA ALA A 17 2.87 -15.45 -20.10
C ALA A 17 1.71 -15.45 -19.10
N ILE A 18 0.47 -15.20 -19.55
CA ILE A 18 -0.73 -15.25 -18.72
C ILE A 18 -0.91 -16.64 -18.10
N GLU A 19 -0.75 -17.70 -18.89
CA GLU A 19 -0.84 -19.09 -18.41
C GLU A 19 0.20 -19.38 -17.31
N LEU A 20 1.47 -19.01 -17.55
CA LEU A 20 2.55 -19.19 -16.59
C LEU A 20 2.30 -18.42 -15.29
N VAL A 21 1.87 -17.16 -15.41
CA VAL A 21 1.50 -16.31 -14.25
C VAL A 21 0.38 -16.96 -13.44
N GLY A 22 -0.66 -17.46 -14.11
CA GLY A 22 -1.77 -18.16 -13.46
C GLY A 22 -1.30 -19.39 -12.68
N LYS A 23 -0.41 -20.19 -13.28
CA LYS A 23 0.23 -21.35 -12.62
C LYS A 23 1.06 -20.94 -11.41
N THR A 24 1.85 -19.88 -11.51
CA THR A 24 2.66 -19.38 -10.39
C THR A 24 1.77 -18.91 -9.22
N ILE A 25 0.68 -18.20 -9.50
CA ILE A 25 -0.28 -17.79 -8.47
C ILE A 25 -0.92 -19.01 -7.80
N ALA A 26 -1.32 -20.02 -8.58
CA ALA A 26 -1.92 -21.24 -8.03
C ALA A 26 -0.95 -21.97 -7.09
N LEU A 27 0.32 -22.13 -7.48
CA LEU A 27 1.34 -22.74 -6.63
C LEU A 27 1.59 -21.95 -5.34
N ALA A 28 1.60 -20.62 -5.41
CA ALA A 28 1.72 -19.77 -4.23
C ALA A 28 0.51 -19.89 -3.29
N ALA A 29 -0.70 -20.02 -3.85
CA ALA A 29 -1.90 -20.29 -3.08
C ALA A 29 -1.89 -21.69 -2.43
N ASP A 30 -1.40 -22.70 -3.15
CA ASP A 30 -1.20 -24.05 -2.61
C ASP A 30 -0.24 -24.04 -1.42
N ALA A 31 0.91 -23.37 -1.56
CA ALA A 31 1.86 -23.19 -0.46
C ALA A 31 1.19 -22.49 0.73
N GLY A 32 0.43 -21.43 0.49
CA GLY A 32 -0.31 -20.72 1.54
C GLY A 32 -1.33 -21.61 2.26
N ARG A 33 -2.04 -22.47 1.53
CA ARG A 33 -2.98 -23.45 2.10
C ARG A 33 -2.27 -24.48 2.97
N ILE A 34 -1.13 -25.02 2.51
CA ILE A 34 -0.33 -25.97 3.28
C ILE A 34 0.12 -25.34 4.60
N ILE A 35 0.63 -24.11 4.56
CA ILE A 35 1.06 -23.37 5.77
C ILE A 35 -0.12 -23.13 6.71
N THR A 36 -1.27 -22.71 6.17
CA THR A 36 -2.48 -22.45 6.97
C THR A 36 -2.98 -23.73 7.64
N ASN A 37 -3.00 -24.85 6.91
CA ASN A 37 -3.40 -26.15 7.46
C ASN A 37 -2.44 -26.62 8.56
N ALA A 38 -1.12 -26.43 8.36
CA ALA A 38 -0.12 -26.74 9.37
C ALA A 38 -0.37 -25.96 10.68
N LYS A 39 -0.74 -24.67 10.60
CA LYS A 39 -1.12 -23.87 11.77
C LYS A 39 -2.36 -24.43 12.47
N THR A 40 -3.40 -24.77 11.71
CA THR A 40 -4.65 -25.32 12.30
C THR A 40 -4.45 -26.68 12.94
N GLU A 41 -3.49 -27.47 12.43
CA GLU A 41 -3.13 -28.80 12.95
C GLU A 41 -2.10 -28.72 14.10
N GLY A 42 -1.66 -27.53 14.50
CA GLY A 42 -0.68 -27.35 15.58
C GLY A 42 0.73 -27.80 15.24
N LYS A 43 1.07 -27.90 13.94
CA LYS A 43 2.40 -28.29 13.46
C LYS A 43 3.39 -27.11 13.57
N ASP A 44 4.69 -27.42 13.66
CA ASP A 44 5.73 -26.41 13.68
C ASP A 44 5.91 -25.77 12.30
N VAL A 45 5.36 -24.57 12.16
CA VAL A 45 5.42 -23.79 10.92
C VAL A 45 6.81 -23.18 10.70
N GLN A 46 7.58 -22.92 11.76
CA GLN A 46 8.93 -22.40 11.62
C GLN A 46 9.84 -23.46 10.99
N GLU A 47 9.72 -24.69 11.47
CA GLU A 47 10.44 -25.84 10.88
C GLU A 47 10.03 -26.06 9.42
N LEU A 48 8.72 -26.04 9.13
CA LEU A 48 8.20 -26.17 7.77
C LEU A 48 8.76 -25.08 6.82
N CYS A 49 8.85 -23.83 7.29
CA CYS A 49 9.43 -22.73 6.51
C CYS A 49 10.93 -22.94 6.28
N ARG A 50 11.65 -23.43 7.30
CA ARG A 50 13.08 -23.73 7.24
C ARG A 50 13.37 -24.83 6.22
N GLU A 51 12.62 -25.93 6.26
CA GLU A 51 12.73 -27.04 5.30
C GLU A 51 12.45 -26.59 3.86
N ALA A 52 11.48 -25.70 3.68
CA ALA A 52 11.13 -25.14 2.38
C ALA A 52 12.09 -24.02 1.90
N GLY A 53 13.07 -23.62 2.71
CA GLY A 53 14.02 -22.56 2.37
C GLY A 53 13.39 -21.17 2.24
N ILE A 54 12.25 -20.92 2.90
CA ILE A 54 11.53 -19.65 2.86
C ILE A 54 11.54 -18.97 4.23
N THR A 55 11.49 -17.64 4.23
CA THR A 55 11.33 -16.88 5.48
C THR A 55 9.86 -16.87 5.93
N GLU A 56 9.61 -16.60 7.21
CA GLU A 56 8.25 -16.44 7.74
C GLU A 56 7.46 -15.34 7.02
N GLU A 57 8.13 -14.28 6.56
CA GLU A 57 7.49 -13.21 5.80
C GLU A 57 7.03 -13.71 4.42
N VAL A 58 7.82 -14.54 3.74
CA VAL A 58 7.42 -15.18 2.47
C VAL A 58 6.25 -16.14 2.71
N ALA A 59 6.30 -16.94 3.78
CA ALA A 59 5.19 -17.81 4.17
C ALA A 59 3.88 -17.01 4.37
N ARG A 60 3.94 -15.89 5.11
CA ARG A 60 2.81 -14.98 5.33
C ARG A 60 2.27 -14.37 4.02
N ARG A 61 3.14 -14.10 3.04
CA ARG A 61 2.73 -13.62 1.71
C ARG A 61 1.92 -14.69 0.97
N TYR A 62 2.33 -15.96 1.03
CA TYR A 62 1.60 -17.07 0.42
C TYR A 62 0.25 -17.33 1.09
N GLU A 63 0.17 -17.26 2.42
CA GLU A 63 -1.13 -17.32 3.14
C GLU A 63 -2.09 -16.23 2.66
N LYS A 64 -1.59 -15.00 2.47
CA LYS A 64 -2.40 -13.90 1.91
C LYS A 64 -2.83 -14.17 0.47
N VAL A 65 -1.98 -14.79 -0.36
CA VAL A 65 -2.34 -15.18 -1.72
C VAL A 65 -3.46 -16.23 -1.69
N ALA A 66 -3.35 -17.25 -0.85
CA ALA A 66 -4.41 -18.25 -0.66
C ALA A 66 -5.74 -17.63 -0.20
N ALA A 67 -5.70 -16.71 0.77
CA ALA A 67 -6.89 -16.04 1.30
C ALA A 67 -7.55 -15.07 0.30
N THR A 68 -6.78 -14.53 -0.66
CA THR A 68 -7.28 -13.57 -1.66
C THR A 68 -7.55 -14.18 -3.02
N GLN A 69 -7.31 -15.48 -3.20
CA GLN A 69 -7.63 -16.21 -4.43
C GLN A 69 -9.14 -16.36 -4.56
N LYS A 70 -9.80 -15.36 -5.13
CA LYS A 70 -11.16 -15.51 -5.65
C LYS A 70 -11.08 -16.19 -7.02
N PRO A 71 -12.00 -17.11 -7.37
CA PRO A 71 -12.10 -17.58 -8.73
C PRO A 71 -12.35 -16.36 -9.64
N ILE A 72 -11.59 -16.25 -10.73
CA ILE A 72 -11.70 -15.15 -11.69
C ILE A 72 -12.97 -15.39 -12.48
N ILE A 73 -14.13 -15.07 -11.91
CA ILE A 73 -15.41 -15.44 -12.54
C ILE A 73 -15.87 -14.36 -13.53
N ASN A 74 -15.55 -13.08 -13.36
CA ASN A 74 -15.87 -12.00 -14.30
C ASN A 74 -14.94 -10.80 -14.08
N GLY A 75 -14.86 -9.90 -15.06
CA GLY A 75 -13.85 -8.83 -15.25
C GLY A 75 -13.60 -7.80 -14.14
N ASP A 76 -14.02 -8.05 -12.90
CA ASP A 76 -13.79 -7.20 -11.72
C ASP A 76 -12.54 -7.61 -10.94
N THR A 77 -11.41 -7.72 -11.64
CA THR A 77 -10.14 -7.89 -10.96
C THR A 77 -9.59 -6.51 -10.63
N ASP A 78 -9.74 -6.06 -9.37
CA ASP A 78 -9.14 -4.80 -8.91
C ASP A 78 -7.64 -4.80 -9.28
N PRO A 79 -7.18 -3.85 -10.13
CA PRO A 79 -5.79 -3.77 -10.55
C PRO A 79 -4.82 -3.70 -9.36
N SER A 80 -5.27 -3.12 -8.24
CA SER A 80 -4.51 -3.03 -6.99
C SER A 80 -4.28 -4.40 -6.37
N LEU A 81 -5.29 -5.28 -6.41
CA LEU A 81 -5.18 -6.66 -5.92
C LEU A 81 -4.24 -7.48 -6.80
N MET A 82 -4.33 -7.37 -8.12
CA MET A 82 -3.39 -8.05 -9.03
C MET A 82 -1.94 -7.63 -8.78
N ARG A 83 -1.70 -6.31 -8.64
CA ARG A 83 -0.38 -5.79 -8.30
C ARG A 83 0.12 -6.36 -6.97
N GLN A 84 -0.73 -6.42 -5.95
CA GLN A 84 -0.36 -6.98 -4.65
C GLN A 84 -0.06 -8.49 -4.73
N THR A 85 -0.83 -9.25 -5.51
CA THR A 85 -0.55 -10.67 -5.75
C THR A 85 0.79 -10.86 -6.42
N TYR A 86 1.11 -10.08 -7.48
CA TYR A 86 2.41 -10.14 -8.15
C TYR A 86 3.60 -9.77 -7.24
N LEU A 87 3.40 -8.82 -6.32
CA LEU A 87 4.39 -8.51 -5.28
C LEU A 87 4.59 -9.68 -4.31
N ARG A 88 3.50 -10.31 -3.86
CA ARG A 88 3.54 -11.42 -2.90
C ARG A 88 4.23 -12.66 -3.46
N ILE A 89 4.02 -12.96 -4.75
CA ILE A 89 4.67 -14.10 -5.42
C ILE A 89 6.07 -13.78 -5.94
N GLY A 90 6.56 -12.55 -5.76
CA GLY A 90 7.91 -12.14 -6.17
C GLY A 90 8.10 -11.89 -7.68
N MET A 91 7.02 -11.76 -8.45
CA MET A 91 7.12 -11.38 -9.87
C MET A 91 7.39 -9.90 -10.08
N LEU A 92 7.01 -9.06 -9.12
CA LEU A 92 7.40 -7.65 -9.06
C LEU A 92 8.50 -7.47 -8.02
N PRO A 93 9.48 -6.58 -8.26
CA PRO A 93 10.51 -6.26 -7.28
C PRO A 93 9.85 -5.68 -6.03
N ASP A 94 10.29 -6.14 -4.85
CA ASP A 94 9.79 -5.65 -3.59
C ASP A 94 10.13 -4.16 -3.44
N PRO A 95 9.13 -3.26 -3.32
CA PRO A 95 9.37 -1.83 -3.19
C PRO A 95 10.32 -1.49 -2.04
N ILE A 96 10.37 -2.31 -0.99
CA ILE A 96 11.23 -2.08 0.17
C ILE A 96 12.71 -2.34 -0.17
N THR A 97 13.00 -3.35 -0.99
CA THR A 97 14.38 -3.70 -1.36
C THR A 97 14.96 -2.75 -2.40
N VAL A 98 14.10 -2.05 -3.15
CA VAL A 98 14.49 -1.05 -4.15
C VAL A 98 14.23 0.39 -3.70
N SER A 99 13.55 0.61 -2.57
CA SER A 99 13.28 1.96 -2.08
C SER A 99 14.55 2.57 -1.52
N LYS A 100 15.00 3.67 -2.13
CA LYS A 100 15.82 4.64 -1.42
C LYS A 100 14.99 5.13 -0.22
N PRO A 101 15.57 5.25 0.99
CA PRO A 101 14.89 5.89 2.09
C PRO A 101 14.32 7.23 1.61
N SER A 102 13.02 7.43 1.78
CA SER A 102 12.43 8.74 1.48
C SER A 102 13.20 9.80 2.25
N GLU A 103 13.48 10.94 1.62
CA GLU A 103 14.08 12.06 2.33
C GLU A 103 13.29 12.35 3.62
N PRO A 104 13.98 12.62 4.74
CA PRO A 104 13.32 12.92 6.00
C PRO A 104 12.37 14.09 5.76
N LYS A 105 11.09 13.86 6.05
CA LYS A 105 10.06 14.88 5.86
C LYS A 105 10.39 16.08 6.75
N HIS A 106 10.15 17.28 6.22
CA HIS A 106 10.29 18.51 7.00
C HIS A 106 9.49 18.41 8.31
N PHE A 107 10.00 18.93 9.42
CA PHE A 107 9.32 18.87 10.72
C PHE A 107 7.88 19.42 10.66
N LEU A 108 7.68 20.49 9.89
CA LEU A 108 6.36 21.10 9.64
C LEU A 108 5.51 20.41 8.56
N PHE A 109 5.89 19.21 8.10
CA PHE A 109 5.15 18.46 7.09
C PHE A 109 3.65 18.29 7.41
N PRO A 110 3.23 18.05 8.69
CA PRO A 110 1.81 18.00 9.04
C PRO A 110 1.07 19.31 8.71
N ILE A 111 1.65 20.47 9.03
CA ILE A 111 1.08 21.79 8.73
C ILE A 111 1.00 22.03 7.23
N MET A 112 2.03 21.62 6.48
CA MET A 112 2.04 21.72 5.02
C MET A 112 0.91 20.88 4.39
N LYS A 113 0.65 19.68 4.91
CA LYS A 113 -0.45 18.82 4.45
C LYS A 113 -1.82 19.39 4.79
N ALA A 114 -1.99 19.93 6.01
CA ALA A 114 -3.23 20.60 6.40
C ALA A 114 -3.53 21.79 5.47
N ARG A 115 -2.52 22.63 5.19
CA ARG A 115 -2.63 23.75 4.23
C ARG A 115 -3.03 23.30 2.82
N GLN A 116 -2.37 22.26 2.30
CA GLN A 116 -2.69 21.71 0.97
C GLN A 116 -4.12 21.16 0.91
N TRP A 117 -4.56 20.44 1.94
CA TRP A 117 -5.91 19.89 2.00
C TRP A 117 -6.97 21.00 2.07
N LEU A 118 -6.76 22.02 2.92
CA LEU A 118 -7.63 23.19 3.02
C LEU A 118 -7.79 23.89 1.68
N ALA A 119 -6.67 24.13 0.98
CA ALA A 119 -6.65 24.80 -0.33
C ALA A 119 -7.34 23.98 -1.43
N ALA A 120 -7.20 22.66 -1.42
CA ALA A 120 -7.77 21.80 -2.46
C ALA A 120 -9.28 21.58 -2.29
N ARG A 121 -9.73 21.26 -1.08
CA ARG A 121 -11.13 20.85 -0.84
C ARG A 121 -11.66 21.13 0.55
N GLY A 122 -10.78 21.24 1.56
CA GLY A 122 -11.17 21.25 2.97
C GLY A 122 -12.16 22.36 3.31
N ALA A 123 -11.93 23.59 2.83
CA ALA A 123 -12.81 24.72 3.11
C ALA A 123 -14.27 24.47 2.66
N LYS A 124 -14.45 23.84 1.49
CA LYS A 124 -15.78 23.51 0.98
C LYS A 124 -16.48 22.47 1.87
N PHE A 125 -15.79 21.41 2.25
CA PHE A 125 -16.38 20.35 3.10
C PHE A 125 -16.75 20.87 4.50
N ILE A 126 -15.85 21.63 5.13
CA ILE A 126 -16.07 22.23 6.45
C ILE A 126 -17.26 23.20 6.43
N SER A 127 -17.45 23.94 5.33
CA SER A 127 -18.55 24.89 5.22
C SER A 127 -19.93 24.21 5.09
N GLN A 128 -19.99 22.97 4.62
CA GLN A 128 -21.26 22.29 4.31
C GLN A 128 -21.81 21.48 5.49
N ASP A 129 -20.96 21.02 6.40
CA ASP A 129 -21.34 20.15 7.52
C ASP A 129 -21.01 20.82 8.86
N LYS A 130 -22.04 21.00 9.70
CA LYS A 130 -21.93 21.64 11.01
C LYS A 130 -21.05 20.84 11.97
N THR A 131 -21.18 19.51 11.98
CA THR A 131 -20.43 18.64 12.88
C THR A 131 -18.95 18.63 12.52
N LEU A 132 -18.63 18.55 11.22
CA LEU A 132 -17.25 18.65 10.75
C LEU A 132 -16.64 20.03 11.02
N ARG A 133 -17.45 21.10 10.97
CA ARG A 133 -17.02 22.44 11.32
C ARG A 133 -16.64 22.56 12.79
N GLU A 134 -17.45 22.02 13.69
CA GLU A 134 -17.17 22.01 15.13
C GLU A 134 -15.87 21.24 15.43
N GLN A 135 -15.68 20.07 14.83
CA GLN A 135 -14.45 19.28 14.95
C GLN A 135 -13.24 20.04 14.40
N PHE A 136 -13.36 20.66 13.22
CA PHE A 136 -12.25 21.43 12.64
C PHE A 136 -11.83 22.61 13.53
N LEU A 137 -12.80 23.35 14.08
CA LEU A 137 -12.50 24.49 14.96
C LEU A 137 -11.81 24.06 16.25
N ALA A 138 -12.28 22.97 16.88
CA ALA A 138 -11.67 22.44 18.10
C ALA A 138 -10.21 21.99 17.88
N GLU A 139 -9.89 21.39 16.72
CA GLU A 139 -8.54 20.94 16.40
C GLU A 139 -7.63 22.09 15.91
N ALA A 140 -8.19 23.10 15.23
CA ALA A 140 -7.42 24.23 14.71
C ALA A 140 -7.12 25.28 15.78
N GLU A 141 -7.99 25.46 16.78
CA GLU A 141 -7.87 26.48 17.82
C GLU A 141 -6.54 26.42 18.58
N PRO A 142 -6.04 25.27 19.07
CA PRO A 142 -4.74 25.19 19.75
C PRO A 142 -3.57 25.63 18.85
N ILE A 143 -3.66 25.36 17.55
CA ILE A 143 -2.62 25.73 16.57
C ILE A 143 -2.62 27.24 16.38
N VAL A 144 -3.80 27.85 16.20
CA VAL A 144 -3.94 29.31 16.06
C VAL A 144 -3.48 30.03 17.31
N ARG A 145 -3.87 29.54 18.49
CA ARG A 145 -3.44 30.11 19.77
C ARG A 145 -1.92 30.09 19.91
N THR A 146 -1.29 28.94 19.65
CA THR A 146 0.18 28.82 19.69
C THR A 146 0.85 29.76 18.69
N TYR A 147 0.27 29.92 17.50
CA TYR A 147 0.77 30.87 16.50
C TYR A 147 0.71 32.32 16.98
N GLU A 148 -0.41 32.77 17.54
CA GLU A 148 -0.54 34.13 18.08
C GLU A 148 0.37 34.34 19.30
N ASP A 149 0.47 33.36 20.20
CA ASP A 149 1.38 33.40 21.35
C ASP A 149 2.83 33.61 20.88
N LEU A 150 3.30 32.83 19.91
CA LEU A 150 4.66 32.96 19.35
C LEU A 150 4.88 34.27 18.59
N LYS A 151 3.87 34.74 17.86
CA LYS A 151 3.92 36.03 17.13
C LYS A 151 4.04 37.23 18.08
N HIS A 152 3.57 37.11 19.31
CA HIS A 152 3.66 38.17 20.32
C HIS A 152 4.95 38.13 21.16
N VAL A 153 5.74 37.05 21.09
CA VAL A 153 7.05 36.95 21.78
C VAL A 153 8.08 37.89 21.13
N ASP A 154 8.05 38.03 19.80
CA ASP A 154 9.01 38.87 19.05
C ASP A 154 8.74 40.39 19.16
N GLY A 155 7.64 40.80 19.81
CA GLY A 155 7.25 42.21 19.97
C GLY A 155 7.78 42.91 21.23
N LYS A 156 8.55 42.22 22.08
CA LYS A 156 9.01 42.73 23.40
C LYS A 156 10.50 43.11 23.47
N GLU A 157 11.24 43.14 22.36
CA GLU A 157 12.66 43.57 22.35
C GLU A 157 12.90 45.00 21.82
N SER A 158 11.99 45.96 22.06
CA SER A 158 12.27 47.35 21.72
C SER A 158 11.66 48.35 22.70
N ILE A 159 12.11 48.33 23.95
CA ILE A 159 12.17 49.55 24.78
C ILE A 159 13.46 49.47 25.60
N ALA A 160 14.51 50.09 25.07
CA ALA A 160 15.63 50.63 25.84
C ALA A 160 15.36 52.11 26.11
#